data_AF-A0A8J2K5J5-F1
#
_entry.id   AF-A0A8J2K5J5-F1
#
_cell.length_a   1.000
_cell.length_b   1.000
_cell.length_c   1.000
_cell.angle_alpha   90.00
_cell.angle_beta   90.00
_cell.angle_gamma   90.00
#
_symmetry.space_group_name_H-M   'P 1'
#
loop_
_entity.id
_entity.type
_entity.pdbx_description
1 polymer ?
#
loop_
_entity_poly.entity_id
_entity_poly.type
_entity_poly.pdbx_seq_one_letter_code
_entity_poly.pdbx_strand_id
1 'polypeptide(L)'
;NPECHEVLDFSLKHVRMEFVRKVYSILMLLLVITCGIITTLICYDPLIEWIEDNFYFAAAADGALAVLGLSISCNKKVRRTFPLNFILLVILSIVQGSVLGFISCRYELRVILLVMGTITVACFALMHSFDTAWAYFEQLGSINIRNDLHPQNPEHRLWESQEDNSSR
;
A
#
# COMPACT_ATOMS: atom_id res chain seq x y z
N ASN A 1 -32.22 -18.70 0.55
CA ASN A 1 -32.42 -17.24 0.65
C ASN A 1 -31.24 -16.56 -0.04
N PRO A 2 -31.42 -16.07 -1.28
CA PRO A 2 -30.34 -15.47 -2.06
C PRO A 2 -29.79 -14.18 -1.45
N GLU A 3 -30.63 -13.40 -0.74
CA GLU A 3 -30.23 -12.14 -0.10
C GLU A 3 -29.13 -12.37 0.95
N CYS A 4 -29.25 -13.42 1.78
CA CYS A 4 -28.28 -13.74 2.82
C CYS A 4 -26.88 -14.09 2.26
N HIS A 5 -26.82 -14.70 1.06
CA HIS A 5 -25.56 -15.03 0.40
C HIS A 5 -24.85 -13.76 -0.12
N GLU A 6 -25.61 -12.79 -0.62
CA GLU A 6 -25.07 -11.54 -1.13
C GLU A 6 -24.46 -10.67 -0.02
N VAL A 7 -25.14 -10.53 1.12
CA VAL A 7 -24.63 -9.73 2.26
C VAL A 7 -23.34 -10.33 2.84
N LEU A 8 -23.24 -11.66 2.86
CA LEU A 8 -22.04 -12.38 3.32
C LEU A 8 -20.86 -12.16 2.37
N ASP A 9 -21.07 -12.22 1.06
CA ASP A 9 -20.01 -11.98 0.07
C ASP A 9 -19.49 -10.54 0.12
N PHE A 10 -20.36 -9.54 0.31
CA PHE A 10 -19.94 -8.15 0.51
C PHE A 10 -19.13 -7.96 1.79
N SER A 11 -19.58 -8.54 2.91
CA SER A 11 -18.88 -8.45 4.20
C SER A 11 -17.47 -9.09 4.13
N LEU A 12 -17.35 -10.28 3.52
CA LEU A 12 -16.07 -10.95 3.34
C LEU A 12 -15.11 -10.16 2.45
N LYS A 13 -15.62 -9.50 1.41
CA LYS A 13 -14.83 -8.64 0.53
C LYS A 13 -14.32 -7.41 1.29
N HIS A 14 -15.17 -6.75 2.06
CA HIS A 14 -14.81 -5.59 2.88
C HIS A 14 -13.69 -5.94 3.88
N VAL A 15 -13.85 -7.01 4.66
CA VAL A 15 -12.86 -7.47 5.65
C VAL A 15 -11.49 -7.76 5.02
N ARG A 16 -11.47 -8.36 3.82
CA ARG A 16 -10.21 -8.66 3.10
C ARG A 16 -9.51 -7.40 2.59
N MET A 17 -10.27 -6.38 2.17
CA MET A 17 -9.71 -5.11 1.70
C MET A 17 -9.12 -4.31 2.87
N GLU A 18 -9.80 -4.29 4.02
CA GLU A 18 -9.29 -3.63 5.23
C GLU A 18 -7.97 -4.21 5.71
N PHE A 19 -7.86 -5.55 5.65
CA PHE A 19 -6.63 -6.25 5.97
C PHE A 19 -5.48 -5.79 5.07
N VAL A 20 -5.73 -5.76 3.76
CA VAL A 20 -4.74 -5.37 2.75
C VAL A 20 -4.30 -3.90 2.94
N ARG A 21 -5.24 -2.99 3.22
CA ARG A 21 -4.94 -1.58 3.50
C ARG A 21 -3.99 -1.40 4.69
N LYS A 22 -4.21 -2.15 5.79
CA LYS A 22 -3.31 -2.13 6.96
C LYS A 22 -1.89 -2.59 6.61
N VAL A 23 -1.76 -3.62 5.77
CA VAL A 23 -0.44 -4.11 5.33
C VAL A 23 0.30 -3.07 4.51
N TYR A 24 -0.37 -2.43 3.56
CA TYR A 24 0.25 -1.38 2.73
C TYR A 24 0.67 -0.15 3.53
N SER A 25 -0.12 0.24 4.54
CA SER A 25 0.26 1.31 5.46
C SER A 25 1.54 0.97 6.25
N ILE A 26 1.67 -0.27 6.74
CA ILE A 26 2.91 -0.73 7.41
C ILE A 26 4.10 -0.74 6.45
N LEU A 27 3.89 -1.17 5.21
CA LEU A 27 4.94 -1.16 4.18
C LEU A 27 5.46 0.26 3.90
N MET A 28 4.60 1.27 3.95
CA MET A 28 5.05 2.67 3.85
C MET A 28 5.87 3.12 5.01
N LEU A 29 5.46 2.76 6.21
CA LEU A 29 6.23 3.06 7.40
C LEU A 29 7.62 2.43 7.30
N LEU A 30 7.71 1.19 6.83
CA LEU A 30 9.00 0.51 6.58
C LEU A 30 9.84 1.26 5.55
N LEU A 31 9.24 1.81 4.49
CA LEU A 31 9.96 2.60 3.47
C LEU A 31 10.48 3.93 4.03
N VAL A 32 9.72 4.60 4.89
CA VAL A 32 10.19 5.82 5.57
C VAL A 32 11.32 5.48 6.55
N ILE A 33 11.20 4.38 7.29
CA ILE A 33 12.24 3.91 8.22
C ILE A 33 13.52 3.60 7.45
N THR A 34 13.46 2.92 6.29
CA THR A 34 14.66 2.64 5.49
C THR A 34 15.30 3.93 4.97
N CYS A 35 14.52 4.91 4.51
CA CYS A 35 15.05 6.25 4.17
C CYS A 35 15.78 6.90 5.36
N GLY A 36 15.22 6.82 6.57
CA GLY A 36 15.84 7.34 7.78
C GLY A 36 17.15 6.62 8.14
N ILE A 37 17.17 5.29 8.03
CA ILE A 37 18.37 4.47 8.24
C ILE A 37 19.45 4.87 7.23
N ILE A 38 19.13 4.90 5.93
CA ILE A 38 20.09 5.28 4.87
C ILE A 38 20.68 6.66 5.15
N THR A 39 19.84 7.65 5.45
CA THR A 39 20.30 9.01 5.76
C THR A 39 21.25 9.03 6.96
N THR A 40 20.94 8.23 7.99
CA THR A 40 21.79 8.12 9.19
C THR A 40 23.12 7.44 8.89
N LEU A 41 23.12 6.39 8.06
CA LEU A 41 24.32 5.65 7.68
C LEU A 41 25.27 6.49 6.82
N ILE A 42 24.75 7.32 5.89
CA ILE A 42 25.61 8.20 5.08
C ILE A 42 26.24 9.31 5.93
N CYS A 43 25.58 9.75 7.01
CA CYS A 43 26.17 10.72 7.94
C CYS A 43 27.27 10.11 8.84
N TYR A 44 27.52 8.80 8.74
CA TYR A 44 28.49 8.09 9.58
C TYR A 44 29.72 7.66 8.75
N ASP A 45 30.66 8.60 8.60
CA ASP A 45 31.90 8.47 7.82
C ASP A 45 32.72 7.18 8.06
N PRO A 46 32.97 6.71 9.30
CA PRO A 46 33.84 5.54 9.50
C PRO A 46 33.22 4.23 8.98
N LEU A 47 31.89 4.19 8.81
CA LEU A 47 31.23 3.04 8.18
C LEU A 47 31.45 3.05 6.67
N ILE A 48 31.45 4.24 6.05
CA ILE A 48 31.70 4.40 4.61
C ILE A 48 33.09 3.86 4.25
N GLU A 49 34.12 4.28 4.99
CA GLU A 49 35.50 3.82 4.79
C GLU A 49 35.62 2.29 4.90
N TRP A 50 34.96 1.68 5.89
CA TRP A 50 34.98 0.23 6.07
C TRP A 50 34.31 -0.52 4.91
N ILE A 51 33.21 0.04 4.36
CA ILE A 51 32.47 -0.54 3.23
C ILE A 51 33.25 -0.40 1.92
N GLU A 52 33.99 0.70 1.74
CA GLU A 52 34.85 0.89 0.57
C GLU A 52 35.92 -0.19 0.48
N ASP A 53 36.57 -0.51 1.60
CA ASP A 53 37.57 -1.60 1.68
C ASP A 53 36.97 -3.00 1.51
N ASN A 54 35.72 -3.21 1.94
CA ASN A 54 35.08 -4.53 2.01
C ASN A 54 33.89 -4.70 1.05
N PHE A 55 34.04 -4.22 -0.19
CA PHE A 55 32.99 -4.26 -1.23
C PHE A 55 32.34 -5.64 -1.43
N TYR A 56 33.11 -6.73 -1.32
CA TYR A 56 32.59 -8.08 -1.53
C TYR A 56 31.43 -8.44 -0.58
N PHE A 57 31.43 -7.88 0.63
CA PHE A 57 30.33 -8.09 1.59
C PHE A 57 29.05 -7.38 1.16
N ALA A 58 29.15 -6.19 0.58
CA ALA A 58 28.00 -5.47 0.04
C ALA A 58 27.39 -6.24 -1.16
N ALA A 59 28.21 -6.71 -2.09
CA ALA A 59 27.74 -7.52 -3.22
C ALA A 59 27.10 -8.84 -2.79
N ALA A 60 27.65 -9.49 -1.75
CA ALA A 60 27.05 -10.70 -1.18
C ALA A 60 25.71 -10.41 -0.48
N ALA A 61 25.59 -9.27 0.21
CA ALA A 61 24.34 -8.84 0.84
C ALA A 61 23.24 -8.54 -0.20
N ASP A 62 23.59 -7.89 -1.32
CA ASP A 62 22.68 -7.68 -2.46
C ASP A 62 22.17 -9.00 -3.03
N GLY A 63 23.07 -9.97 -3.24
CA GLY A 63 22.71 -11.31 -3.67
C GLY A 63 21.77 -12.01 -2.69
N ALA A 64 22.05 -11.91 -1.38
CA ALA A 64 21.21 -12.48 -0.34
C ALA A 64 19.81 -11.84 -0.31
N LEU A 65 19.72 -10.52 -0.49
CA LEU A 65 18.45 -9.80 -0.58
C LEU A 65 17.62 -10.27 -1.78
N ALA A 66 18.26 -10.43 -2.94
CA ALA A 66 17.60 -10.93 -4.14
C ALA A 66 17.05 -12.35 -3.93
N VAL A 67 17.85 -13.25 -3.34
CA VAL A 67 17.43 -14.63 -3.04
C VAL A 67 16.29 -14.66 -2.02
N LEU A 68 16.35 -13.81 -0.98
CA LEU A 68 15.29 -13.69 0.01
C LEU A 68 13.99 -13.17 -0.62
N GLY A 69 14.07 -12.13 -1.45
CA GLY A 69 12.93 -11.59 -2.19
C GLY A 69 12.30 -12.62 -3.14
N LEU A 70 13.13 -13.36 -3.88
CA LEU A 70 12.68 -14.47 -4.74
C LEU A 70 12.03 -15.59 -3.93
N SER A 71 12.58 -15.94 -2.77
CA SER A 71 12.00 -16.95 -1.88
C SER A 71 10.60 -16.55 -1.40
N ILE A 72 10.38 -15.27 -1.05
CA ILE A 72 9.06 -14.75 -0.67
C ILE A 72 8.11 -14.69 -1.88
N SER A 73 8.65 -14.50 -3.09
CA SER A 73 7.87 -14.51 -4.34
C SER A 73 7.38 -15.91 -4.70
N CYS A 74 8.27 -16.91 -4.65
CA CYS A 74 7.99 -18.29 -5.00
C CYS A 74 7.11 -18.99 -3.95
N ASN A 75 7.23 -18.63 -2.67
CA ASN A 75 6.50 -19.29 -1.59
C ASN A 75 5.14 -18.63 -1.29
N LYS A 76 4.13 -18.98 -2.10
CA LYS A 76 2.73 -18.53 -1.91
C LYS A 76 2.15 -18.93 -0.54
N LYS A 77 2.59 -20.08 -0.01
CA LYS A 77 2.13 -20.61 1.29
C LYS A 77 2.60 -19.73 2.45
N VAL A 78 3.83 -19.22 2.37
CA VAL A 78 4.43 -18.35 3.39
C VAL A 78 3.76 -16.97 3.41
N ARG A 79 3.42 -16.41 2.24
CA ARG A 79 2.71 -15.13 2.12
C ARG A 79 1.26 -15.17 2.66
N ARG A 80 0.62 -16.34 2.60
CA ARG A 80 -0.78 -16.53 3.01
C ARG A 80 -0.96 -16.90 4.48
N THR A 81 0.13 -17.19 5.19
CA THR A 81 0.06 -17.50 6.62
C THR A 81 0.12 -16.22 7.44
N PHE A 82 -1.02 -15.85 8.01
CA PHE A 82 -1.07 -14.84 9.05
C PHE A 82 -0.49 -15.42 10.35
N PRO A 83 0.45 -14.78 11.06
CA PRO A 83 1.04 -13.44 10.88
C PRO A 83 2.45 -13.43 10.23
N LEU A 84 2.98 -14.59 9.82
CA LEU A 84 4.36 -14.75 9.36
C LEU A 84 4.77 -13.81 8.22
N ASN A 85 3.83 -13.42 7.35
CA ASN A 85 4.09 -12.46 6.27
C ASN A 85 4.68 -11.14 6.80
N PHE A 86 4.21 -10.63 7.94
CA PHE A 86 4.73 -9.37 8.49
C PHE A 86 6.18 -9.48 8.95
N ILE A 87 6.52 -10.57 9.63
CA ILE A 87 7.88 -10.79 10.15
C ILE A 87 8.87 -10.85 8.99
N LEU A 88 8.49 -11.55 7.91
CA LEU A 88 9.32 -11.63 6.71
C LEU A 88 9.46 -10.29 6.00
N LEU A 89 8.40 -9.48 5.95
CA LEU A 89 8.47 -8.13 5.39
C LEU A 89 9.37 -7.22 6.21
N VAL A 90 9.33 -7.30 7.53
CA VAL A 90 10.21 -6.52 8.42
C VAL A 90 11.67 -6.95 8.24
N ILE A 91 11.95 -8.26 8.23
CA ILE A 91 13.31 -8.79 8.01
C ILE A 91 13.81 -8.38 6.63
N LEU A 92 13.00 -8.53 5.58
CA LEU A 92 13.34 -8.10 4.23
C LEU A 92 13.66 -6.61 4.21
N SER A 93 12.89 -5.79 4.92
CA SER A 93 13.11 -4.33 4.99
C SER A 93 14.41 -3.97 5.71
N ILE A 94 14.77 -4.69 6.77
CA ILE A 94 16.07 -4.49 7.46
C ILE A 94 17.21 -4.81 6.51
N VAL A 95 17.17 -5.98 5.87
CA VAL A 95 18.21 -6.42 4.92
C VAL A 95 18.30 -5.43 3.73
N GLN A 96 17.16 -5.02 3.19
CA GLN A 96 17.08 -4.02 2.13
C GLN A 96 17.63 -2.66 2.55
N GLY A 97 17.33 -2.21 3.76
CA GLY A 97 17.87 -0.96 4.31
C GLY A 97 19.39 -0.98 4.42
N SER A 98 19.96 -2.08 4.89
CA SER A 98 21.42 -2.26 4.96
C SER A 98 22.06 -2.23 3.57
N VAL A 99 21.47 -2.94 2.61
CA VAL A 99 21.91 -2.94 1.20
C VAL A 99 21.86 -1.54 0.59
N LEU A 100 20.75 -0.83 0.71
CA LEU A 100 20.65 0.54 0.21
C LEU A 100 21.65 1.48 0.93
N GLY A 101 21.93 1.25 2.22
CA GLY A 101 22.99 1.94 2.96
C GLY A 101 24.36 1.73 2.32
N PHE A 102 24.71 0.49 1.98
CA PHE A 102 25.97 0.19 1.29
C PHE A 102 26.04 0.84 -0.09
N ILE A 103 24.95 0.77 -0.87
CA ILE A 103 24.86 1.39 -2.19
C ILE A 103 25.01 2.91 -2.06
N SER A 104 24.39 3.52 -1.05
CA SER A 104 24.42 4.97 -0.82
C SER A 104 25.80 5.54 -0.56
N CYS A 105 26.75 4.72 -0.09
CA CYS A 105 28.15 5.11 0.07
C CYS A 105 28.85 5.37 -1.28
N ARG A 106 28.33 4.84 -2.39
CA ARG A 106 28.95 4.94 -3.73
C ARG A 106 28.39 6.07 -4.59
N TYR A 107 27.30 6.71 -4.17
CA TYR A 107 26.63 7.77 -4.92
C TYR A 107 26.63 9.07 -4.13
N GLU A 108 26.47 10.19 -4.83
CA GLU A 108 26.39 11.49 -4.16
C GLU A 108 25.13 11.59 -3.28
N LEU A 109 25.32 11.96 -2.01
CA LEU A 109 24.24 12.12 -1.02
C LEU A 109 23.10 13.00 -1.53
N ARG A 110 23.40 14.07 -2.28
CA ARG A 110 22.39 14.96 -2.86
C ARG A 110 21.44 14.22 -3.82
N VAL A 111 22.00 13.39 -4.68
CA VAL A 111 21.23 12.61 -5.66
C VAL A 111 20.39 11.57 -4.93
N ILE A 112 20.97 10.85 -3.97
CA ILE A 112 20.28 9.80 -3.22
C ILE A 112 19.09 10.37 -2.45
N LEU A 113 19.28 11.48 -1.73
CA LEU A 113 18.20 12.11 -0.95
C LEU A 113 17.05 12.59 -1.84
N LEU A 114 17.36 13.17 -3.00
CA LEU A 114 16.34 13.58 -3.97
C LEU A 114 15.58 12.37 -4.54
N VAL A 115 16.28 11.32 -4.94
CA VAL A 115 15.67 10.11 -5.50
C VAL A 115 14.81 9.40 -4.44
N MET A 116 15.32 9.20 -3.23
CA MET A 116 14.57 8.55 -2.15
C MET A 116 13.39 9.39 -1.69
N GLY A 117 13.54 10.72 -1.61
CA GLY A 117 12.45 11.64 -1.28
C GLY A 117 11.33 11.59 -2.33
N THR A 118 11.69 11.64 -3.62
CA THR A 118 10.70 11.58 -4.70
C THR A 118 9.99 10.23 -4.77
N ILE A 119 10.71 9.11 -4.60
CA ILE A 119 10.11 7.77 -4.54
C ILE A 119 9.13 7.66 -3.37
N THR A 120 9.53 8.13 -2.18
CA THR A 120 8.67 8.08 -0.98
C THR A 120 7.39 8.87 -1.19
N VAL A 121 7.48 10.09 -1.72
CA VAL A 121 6.32 10.94 -2.02
C VAL A 121 5.44 10.32 -3.10
N ALA A 122 6.03 9.77 -4.17
CA ALA A 122 5.29 9.11 -5.24
C ALA A 122 4.52 7.90 -4.72
N CYS A 123 5.17 7.04 -3.94
CA CYS A 123 4.51 5.92 -3.28
C CYS A 123 3.36 6.42 -2.41
N PHE A 124 3.57 7.48 -1.62
CA PHE A 124 2.57 7.99 -0.68
C PHE A 124 1.34 8.51 -1.41
N ALA A 125 1.55 9.26 -2.48
CA ALA A 125 0.49 9.73 -3.36
C ALA A 125 -0.29 8.57 -4.00
N LEU A 126 0.40 7.52 -4.46
CA LEU A 126 -0.25 6.34 -5.03
C LEU A 126 -1.14 5.64 -4.01
N MET A 127 -0.69 5.46 -2.77
CA MET A 127 -1.50 4.81 -1.74
C MET A 127 -2.73 5.63 -1.35
N HIS A 128 -2.56 6.94 -1.16
CA HIS A 128 -3.71 7.83 -0.96
C HIS A 128 -4.69 7.82 -2.14
N SER A 129 -4.17 7.70 -3.36
CA SER A 129 -5.00 7.57 -4.57
C SER A 129 -5.79 6.25 -4.58
N PHE A 130 -5.17 5.14 -4.16
CA PHE A 130 -5.87 3.88 -4.00
C PHE A 130 -6.96 3.96 -2.93
N ASP A 131 -6.66 4.53 -1.76
CA ASP A 131 -7.63 4.66 -0.66
C ASP A 131 -8.83 5.54 -1.06
N THR A 132 -8.58 6.66 -1.75
CA THR A 132 -9.65 7.53 -2.25
C THR A 132 -10.49 6.85 -3.33
N ALA A 133 -9.87 6.14 -4.28
CA ALA A 133 -10.59 5.37 -5.30
C ALA A 133 -11.54 4.32 -4.70
N TRP A 134 -11.13 3.64 -3.64
CA TRP A 134 -11.99 2.69 -2.93
C TRP A 134 -13.17 3.37 -2.24
N ALA A 135 -12.94 4.52 -1.60
CA ALA A 135 -14.01 5.29 -0.98
C ALA A 135 -15.07 5.74 -1.99
N TYR A 136 -14.65 6.18 -3.19
CA TYR A 136 -15.57 6.51 -4.28
C TYR A 136 -16.41 5.31 -4.73
N PHE A 137 -15.78 4.13 -4.84
CA PHE A 137 -16.47 2.91 -5.25
C PHE A 137 -17.56 2.49 -4.24
N GLU A 138 -17.26 2.59 -2.94
CA GLU A 138 -18.21 2.26 -1.87
C GLU A 138 -19.44 3.20 -1.89
N GLN A 139 -19.22 4.49 -2.10
CA GLN A 139 -20.29 5.47 -2.17
C GLN A 139 -21.23 5.24 -3.37
N LEU A 140 -20.66 4.91 -4.54
CA LEU A 140 -21.45 4.58 -5.73
C LEU A 140 -22.28 3.30 -5.54
N GLY A 141 -21.71 2.28 -4.90
CA GLY A 141 -22.46 1.06 -4.56
C GLY A 141 -23.66 1.35 -3.64
N SER A 142 -23.45 2.19 -2.61
CA SER A 142 -24.53 2.59 -1.69
C SER A 142 -25.63 3.40 -2.39
N ILE A 143 -25.27 4.30 -3.31
CA ILE A 143 -26.23 5.06 -4.12
C ILE A 143 -27.03 4.13 -5.03
N ASN A 144 -26.39 3.15 -5.67
CA ASN A 144 -27.08 2.21 -6.55
C ASN A 144 -28.12 1.37 -5.78
N ILE A 145 -27.72 0.80 -4.63
CA ILE A 145 -28.64 0.05 -3.76
C ILE A 145 -29.77 0.94 -3.22
N ARG A 146 -29.50 2.21 -2.87
CA ARG A 146 -30.54 3.16 -2.45
C ARG A 146 -31.53 3.47 -3.57
N ASN A 147 -31.06 3.61 -4.81
CA ASN A 147 -31.92 3.80 -5.98
C ASN A 147 -32.75 2.54 -6.29
N ASP A 148 -32.22 1.34 -6.03
CA ASP A 148 -32.97 0.09 -6.17
C ASP A 148 -34.06 -0.03 -5.07
N LEU A 149 -33.77 0.43 -3.84
CA LEU A 149 -34.73 0.41 -2.72
C LEU A 149 -35.80 1.52 -2.82
N HIS A 150 -35.43 2.66 -3.37
CA HIS A 150 -36.34 3.77 -3.64
C HIS A 150 -36.25 4.09 -5.13
N PRO A 151 -36.93 3.30 -5.99
CA PRO A 151 -36.99 3.63 -7.40
C PRO A 151 -37.52 5.06 -7.47
N GLN A 152 -36.71 5.97 -8.01
CA GLN A 152 -37.19 7.26 -8.48
C GLN A 152 -38.19 6.95 -9.59
N ASN A 153 -39.43 6.64 -9.22
CA ASN A 153 -40.52 6.50 -10.15
C ASN A 153 -40.78 7.91 -10.70
N PRO A 154 -40.47 8.20 -11.97
CA PRO A 154 -40.72 9.51 -12.56
C PRO A 154 -42.21 9.87 -12.53
N GLU A 155 -43.11 8.91 -12.32
CA GLU A 155 -44.54 9.16 -12.16
C GLU A 155 -44.89 9.93 -10.88
N HIS A 156 -44.12 9.81 -9.78
CA HIS A 156 -44.42 10.59 -8.55
C HIS A 156 -44.34 12.10 -8.79
N ARG A 157 -43.38 12.55 -9.62
CA ARG A 157 -43.30 13.96 -10.03
C ARG A 157 -44.43 14.38 -10.97
N LEU A 158 -45.03 13.44 -11.71
CA LEU A 158 -46.18 13.74 -12.57
C LEU A 158 -47.45 13.93 -11.73
N TRP A 159 -47.65 13.16 -10.66
CA TRP A 159 -48.79 13.34 -9.75
C TRP A 159 -48.70 14.68 -8.97
N GLU A 160 -47.50 15.09 -8.53
CA GLU A 160 -47.31 16.42 -7.90
C GLU A 160 -47.57 17.58 -8.87
N SER A 161 -47.17 17.45 -10.15
CA SER A 161 -47.52 18.45 -11.17
C SER A 161 -49.02 18.46 -11.53
N GLN A 162 -49.72 17.33 -11.40
CA GLN A 162 -51.16 17.26 -11.62
C GLN A 162 -51.95 17.83 -10.43
N GLU A 163 -51.50 17.62 -9.18
CA GLU A 163 -52.13 18.21 -7.98
C GLU A 163 -51.97 19.74 -7.93
N ASP A 164 -50.82 20.29 -8.30
CA ASP A 164 -50.61 21.74 -8.37
C ASP A 164 -51.47 22.41 -9.47
N ASN A 165 -51.75 21.70 -10.57
CA ASN A 165 -52.59 22.21 -11.66
C ASN A 165 -54.10 21.99 -11.41
N SER A 166 -54.46 21.05 -10.53
CA SER A 166 -55.84 20.82 -10.10
C SER A 166 -56.27 21.75 -8.95
N SER A 167 -55.33 22.43 -8.31
CA SER A 167 -55.56 23.34 -7.17
C SER A 167 -55.59 24.83 -7.56
N ARG A 168 -55.43 25.15 -8.86
CA ARG A 168 -55.65 26.49 -9.44
C ARG A 168 -56.93 26.51 -10.27
#